data_AF-A0A661E6Q0-F1
#
_entry.id   AF-A0A661E6Q0-F1
#
_cell.length_a   1.000
_cell.length_b   1.000
_cell.length_c   1.000
_cell.angle_alpha   90.00
_cell.angle_beta   90.00
_cell.angle_gamma   90.00
#
_symmetry.space_group_name_H-M   'P 1'
#
loop_
_entity.id
_entity.type
_entity.pdbx_description
1 polymer ?
#
loop_
_entity_poly.entity_id
_entity_poly.type
_entity_poly.pdbx_seq_one_letter_code
_entity_poly.pdbx_strand_id
1 'polypeptide(L)' 'MTPFTKQQLFQVRNEIDIDWLINEKLNIERQFNGAWRFRCPLCQELNTATQKKTNLARCFSCQKNFNT' A
#
# COMPACT_ATOMS: atom_id res chain seq x y z
N MET A 1 -14.40 -4.45 23.80
CA MET A 1 -14.13 -4.59 22.35
C MET A 1 -13.77 -6.04 22.07
N THR A 2 -14.44 -6.67 21.11
CA THR A 2 -14.13 -8.04 20.68
C THR A 2 -12.94 -8.00 19.73
N PRO A 3 -11.87 -8.78 19.93
CA PRO A 3 -10.73 -8.80 19.04
C PRO A 3 -11.11 -9.37 17.67
N PHE A 4 -10.48 -8.84 16.61
CA PHE A 4 -10.64 -9.38 15.26
C PHE A 4 -10.02 -10.76 15.13
N THR A 5 -10.65 -11.63 14.33
CA THR A 5 -10.09 -12.93 13.99
C THR A 5 -8.95 -12.79 12.98
N LYS A 6 -8.07 -13.80 12.89
CA LYS A 6 -7.01 -13.84 11.88
C LYS A 6 -7.57 -13.73 10.45
N GLN A 7 -8.74 -14.34 10.20
CA GLN A 7 -9.40 -14.26 8.91
C GLN A 7 -9.86 -12.83 8.60
N GLN A 8 -10.46 -12.13 9.56
CA GLN A 8 -10.85 -10.73 9.37
C GLN A 8 -9.65 -9.83 9.08
N LEU A 9 -8.54 -10.02 9.81
CA LEU A 9 -7.30 -9.28 9.56
C LEU A 9 -6.74 -9.59 8.16
N PHE A 10 -6.79 -10.85 7.73
CA PHE A 10 -6.38 -11.26 6.40
C PHE A 10 -7.23 -10.60 5.31
N GLN A 11 -8.56 -10.56 5.47
CA GLN A 11 -9.46 -9.93 4.51
C GLN A 11 -9.17 -8.44 4.37
N VAL A 12 -9.09 -7.71 5.49
CA VAL A 12 -8.79 -6.27 5.48
C VAL A 12 -7.46 -5.98 4.76
N ARG A 13 -6.44 -6.81 4.96
CA ARG A 13 -5.11 -6.63 4.37
C ARG A 13 -5.05 -6.95 2.87
N ASN A 14 -5.77 -7.98 2.41
CA ASN A 14 -5.60 -8.52 1.06
C ASN A 14 -6.76 -8.20 0.10
N GLU A 15 -7.95 -7.88 0.61
CA GLU A 15 -9.16 -7.67 -0.21
C GLU A 15 -9.47 -6.19 -0.45
N ILE A 16 -8.86 -5.26 0.31
CA ILE A 16 -8.95 -3.83 0.04
C ILE A 16 -7.93 -3.47 -1.04
N ASP A 17 -8.38 -3.03 -2.21
CA ASP A 17 -7.51 -2.60 -3.31
C ASP A 17 -6.52 -1.52 -2.82
N ILE A 18 -5.23 -1.84 -2.94
CA ILE A 18 -4.17 -0.99 -2.40
C ILE A 18 -3.96 0.31 -3.17
N ASP A 19 -4.26 0.34 -4.48
CA ASP A 19 -4.17 1.57 -5.27
C ASP A 19 -5.29 2.53 -4.85
N TRP A 20 -6.51 2.00 -4.70
CA TRP A 20 -7.67 2.76 -4.19
C TRP A 20 -7.42 3.25 -2.77
N LEU A 21 -6.87 2.41 -1.88
CA LEU A 21 -6.56 2.80 -0.50
C LEU A 21 -5.56 3.96 -0.48
N ILE A 22 -4.45 3.83 -1.19
CA ILE A 22 -3.40 4.87 -1.24
C ILE A 22 -3.94 6.15 -1.85
N ASN A 23 -4.70 6.04 -2.94
CA ASN A 23 -5.15 7.20 -3.71
C ASN A 23 -6.40 7.87 -3.15
N GLU A 24 -7.50 7.13 -3.05
CA GLU A 24 -8.81 7.70 -2.75
C GLU A 24 -9.02 7.86 -1.24
N LYS A 25 -8.51 6.92 -0.44
CA LYS A 25 -8.80 6.89 0.99
C LYS A 25 -7.76 7.63 1.83
N LEU A 26 -6.47 7.43 1.52
CA LEU A 26 -5.37 8.05 2.24
C LEU A 26 -4.89 9.35 1.60
N ASN A 27 -5.27 9.62 0.34
CA ASN A 27 -4.88 10.81 -0.41
C ASN A 27 -3.35 11.05 -0.37
N ILE A 28 -2.57 9.98 -0.52
CA ILE A 28 -1.11 10.05 -0.53
C ILE A 28 -0.67 10.63 -1.88
N GLU A 29 0.29 11.56 -1.84
CA GLU A 29 0.86 12.15 -3.05
C GLU A 29 1.36 11.07 -4.00
N ARG A 30 1.03 11.22 -5.28
CA ARG A 30 1.37 10.25 -6.33
C ARG A 30 2.02 10.93 -7.52
N GLN A 31 2.83 10.16 -8.23
CA GLN A 31 3.48 10.58 -9.48
C GLN A 31 3.40 9.48 -10.53
N PHE A 32 3.43 9.88 -11.79
CA PHE A 32 3.49 8.98 -12.94
C PHE A 32 4.74 9.29 -13.78
N ASN A 33 5.83 8.59 -13.48
CA ASN A 33 7.10 8.69 -14.21
C ASN A 33 7.38 7.36 -14.94
N GLY A 34 6.54 7.02 -15.92
CA GLY A 34 6.56 5.73 -16.61
C GLY A 34 5.99 4.56 -15.82
N ALA A 35 5.76 4.73 -14.51
CA ALA A 35 5.05 3.82 -13.63
C ALA A 35 4.30 4.61 -12.56
N TRP A 36 3.24 4.01 -12.01
CA TRP A 36 2.51 4.55 -10.86
C TRP A 36 3.39 4.51 -9.61
N ARG A 37 3.59 5.68 -8.98
CA ARG A 37 4.41 5.86 -7.77
C ARG A 37 3.60 6.61 -6.73
N PHE A 38 3.80 6.29 -5.46
CA PHE A 38 3.25 7.01 -4.31
C PHE A 38 4.37 7.46 -3.36
N ARG A 39 4.14 8.54 -2.62
CA ARG A 39 5.09 8.99 -1.60
C ARG A 39 5.09 8.01 -0.43
N CYS A 40 6.24 7.42 -0.15
CA CYS A 40 6.37 6.49 0.97
C CYS A 40 6.06 7.21 2.30
N PRO A 41 5.11 6.73 3.12
CA PRO A 41 4.77 7.40 4.38
C PRO A 41 5.86 7.31 5.45
N LEU A 42 6.87 6.45 5.25
CA LEU A 42 7.96 6.23 6.22
C LEU A 42 9.22 7.03 5.91
N CYS A 43 9.63 7.06 4.64
CA CYS A 43 10.88 7.73 4.23
C CYS A 43 10.67 8.88 3.23
N GLN A 44 9.44 9.17 2.83
CA GLN A 44 9.06 10.25 1.92
C GLN A 44 9.61 10.13 0.48
N GLU A 45 10.37 9.09 0.17
CA GLU A 45 10.85 8.79 -1.19
C GLU A 45 9.73 8.29 -2.11
N LEU A 46 9.89 8.53 -3.41
CA LEU A 46 8.92 8.17 -4.46
C LEU A 46 9.30 6.90 -5.23
N ASN A 47 10.40 6.24 -4.86
CA ASN A 47 10.76 4.94 -5.43
C ASN A 47 9.90 3.83 -4.79
N THR A 48 8.63 3.79 -5.17
CA THR A 48 7.61 2.88 -4.63
C THR A 48 6.84 2.20 -5.75
N ALA A 49 6.16 1.09 -5.50
CA ALA A 49 5.24 0.50 -6.48
C ALA A 49 4.16 -0.31 -5.78
N THR A 50 3.08 -0.56 -6.52
CA THR A 50 2.05 -1.53 -6.15
C THR A 50 2.01 -2.69 -7.15
N GLN A 51 1.59 -3.85 -6.65
CA GLN A 51 1.34 -5.04 -7.44
C GLN A 51 -0.06 -5.56 -7.15
N LYS A 52 -1.00 -5.24 -8.04
CA LYS A 52 -2.44 -5.59 -7.91
C LYS A 52 -2.68 -7.09 -7.66
N LYS A 53 -1.96 -7.97 -8.37
CA LYS A 53 -2.13 -9.43 -8.26
C LYS A 53 -1.94 -9.95 -6.82
N THR A 54 -1.06 -9.33 -6.04
CA THR A 54 -0.73 -9.75 -4.67
C THR A 54 -1.14 -8.71 -3.63
N ASN A 55 -1.89 -7.68 -4.03
CA ASN A 55 -2.28 -6.52 -3.25
C ASN A 55 -1.13 -5.86 -2.46
N LEU A 56 0.10 -5.93 -2.98
CA LEU A 56 1.31 -5.51 -2.28
C LEU A 56 1.70 -4.10 -2.69
N ALA A 57 2.03 -3.24 -1.72
CA ALA A 57 2.76 -2.01 -1.96
C ALA A 57 4.13 -2.10 -1.30
N ARG A 58 5.15 -1.57 -1.98
CA ARG A 58 6.53 -1.58 -1.50
C ARG A 58 7.20 -0.24 -1.75
N CYS A 59 8.02 0.20 -0.80
CA CYS A 59 9.03 1.22 -1.03
C CYS A 59 10.39 0.55 -1.22
N PHE A 60 11.05 0.84 -2.34
CA PHE A 60 12.37 0.30 -2.65
C PHE A 60 13.49 1.08 -1.97
N SER A 61 13.28 2.36 -1.64
CA SER A 61 14.26 3.16 -0.88
C SER A 61 14.43 2.66 0.57
N CYS A 62 13.33 2.50 1.32
CA CYS A 62 13.39 1.99 2.70
C CYS A 62 13.12 0.48 2.83
N GLN A 63 12.89 -0.21 1.72
CA GLN A 63 12.70 -1.66 1.64
C GLN A 63 11.52 -2.20 2.48
N LYS A 64 10.48 -1.39 2.68
CA LYS A 64 9.28 -1.78 3.44
C LYS A 64 8.13 -2.20 2.53
N ASN A 65 7.44 -3.26 2.93
CA ASN A 65 6.17 -3.71 2.37
C ASN A 65 5.02 -3.15 3.23
N PHE A 66 3.89 -2.82 2.61
CA PHE A 66 2.72 -2.25 3.29
C PHE A 66 1.49 -3.18 3.31
N ASN A 67 1.66 -4.46 2.95
CA ASN A 67 0.61 -5.50 3.07
C ASN A 67 1.08 -6.79 3.77
N THR A 68 2.24 -6.77 4.44
CA THR A 68 2.79 -7.94 5.16
C THR A 68 2.15 -8.13 6.53
#